data_AF-A0A922M837-F1
#
_entry.id   AF-A0A922M837-F1
#
_cell.length_a   1.000
_cell.length_b   1.000
_cell.length_c   1.000
_cell.angle_alpha   90.00
_cell.angle_beta   90.00
_cell.angle_gamma   90.00
#
_symmetry.space_group_name_H-M   'P 1'
#
loop_
_entity.id
_entity.type
_entity.pdbx_description
1 polymer ?
#
loop_
_entity_poly.entity_id
_entity_poly.type
_entity_poly.pdbx_seq_one_letter_code
_entity_poly.pdbx_strand_id
1 'polypeptide(L)'
;MDPFIIAAIISAIVIVLLSIAFLRVGSQIKPQGGARPRAVVQRDGGPGRVQAVRNQRARMRANAARHQAAALEEEPDVVDEVEEDNPTETQKVEFDDKMGAKKRAKLEAKMEKKKAREAEEQMREIKKKKDEELEQERKRLKKNRRITELQSSGELTGVIDDRGKFIYISQKELEDVAKFIRQRGRVSITDLAESSNDLINLNPVTVP
;
A
#
# COMPACT_ATOMS: atom_id res chain seq x y z
N MET A 1 -34.34 -16.08 -12.73
CA MET A 1 -34.45 -15.04 -11.69
C MET A 1 -35.77 -14.34 -11.90
N ASP A 2 -36.64 -14.37 -10.90
CA ASP A 2 -38.00 -13.84 -11.02
C ASP A 2 -37.96 -12.33 -11.29
N PRO A 3 -38.72 -11.79 -12.28
CA PRO A 3 -38.77 -10.35 -12.56
C PRO A 3 -39.04 -9.49 -11.32
N PHE A 4 -39.80 -9.99 -10.34
CA PHE A 4 -40.05 -9.28 -9.09
C PHE A 4 -38.80 -9.14 -8.21
N ILE A 5 -37.93 -10.16 -8.19
CA ILE A 5 -36.66 -10.13 -7.44
C ILE A 5 -35.70 -9.11 -8.06
N ILE A 6 -35.67 -9.05 -9.40
CA ILE A 6 -34.83 -8.09 -10.12
C ILE A 6 -35.31 -6.65 -9.86
N ALA A 7 -36.62 -6.41 -9.92
CA ALA A 7 -37.20 -5.09 -9.62
C ALA A 7 -36.94 -4.65 -8.16
N ALA A 8 -37.04 -5.57 -7.20
CA ALA A 8 -36.77 -5.29 -5.79
C ALA A 8 -35.31 -4.87 -5.57
N ILE A 9 -34.35 -5.57 -6.18
CA ILE A 9 -32.92 -5.25 -6.05
C ILE A 9 -32.61 -3.87 -6.66
N ILE A 10 -33.16 -3.57 -7.85
CA ILE A 10 -32.97 -2.27 -8.50
C ILE A 10 -33.54 -1.15 -7.63
N SER A 11 -34.75 -1.34 -7.06
CA SER A 11 -35.37 -0.34 -6.18
C SER A 11 -34.54 -0.07 -4.93
N ALA A 12 -33.95 -1.11 -4.31
CA ALA A 12 -33.10 -0.97 -3.14
C ALA A 12 -31.82 -0.18 -3.46
N ILE A 13 -31.20 -0.43 -4.61
CA ILE A 13 -29.99 0.29 -5.05
C ILE A 13 -30.30 1.77 -5.29
N VAL A 14 -31.43 2.09 -5.93
CA VAL A 14 -31.84 3.47 -6.18
C VAL A 14 -32.09 4.22 -4.88
N ILE A 15 -32.76 3.61 -3.90
CA ILE A 15 -33.01 4.22 -2.58
C ILE A 15 -31.68 4.50 -1.85
N VAL A 16 -30.73 3.56 -1.89
CA VAL A 16 -29.41 3.75 -1.28
C VAL A 16 -28.66 4.90 -1.96
N LEU A 17 -28.65 4.97 -3.29
CA LEU A 17 -28.01 6.07 -4.01
C LEU A 17 -28.63 7.43 -3.71
N LEU A 18 -29.97 7.51 -3.64
CA LEU A 18 -30.67 8.74 -3.29
C LEU A 18 -30.40 9.16 -1.84
N SER A 19 -30.32 8.21 -0.90
CA SER A 19 -30.00 8.50 0.50
C SER A 19 -28.57 9.05 0.67
N ILE A 20 -27.60 8.49 -0.05
CA ILE A 20 -26.20 8.96 -0.05
C ILE A 20 -26.12 10.35 -0.69
N ALA A 21 -26.85 10.58 -1.79
CA ALA A 21 -26.92 11.89 -2.42
C ALA A 21 -27.52 12.95 -1.48
N PHE A 22 -28.60 12.62 -0.77
CA PHE A 22 -29.23 13.52 0.20
C PHE A 22 -28.33 13.83 1.40
N LEU A 23 -27.62 12.83 1.94
CA LEU A 23 -26.64 13.01 3.01
C LEU A 23 -25.45 13.87 2.56
N ARG A 24 -25.10 13.83 1.27
CA ARG A 24 -24.00 14.64 0.70
C ARG A 24 -24.43 16.08 0.40
N VAL A 25 -25.70 16.32 0.08
CA VAL A 25 -26.27 17.64 -0.21
C VAL A 25 -26.52 18.47 1.05
N GLY A 26 -26.84 17.84 2.19
CA GLY A 26 -27.07 18.53 3.47
C GLY A 26 -25.82 19.16 4.12
N SER A 27 -24.62 18.90 3.61
CA SER A 27 -23.34 19.34 4.22
C SER A 27 -22.82 20.69 3.67
N GLN A 28 -23.65 21.46 2.96
CA GLN A 28 -23.28 22.76 2.36
C GLN A 28 -24.10 23.93 2.91
N ILE A 29 -24.31 23.99 4.23
CA ILE A 29 -24.73 25.24 4.89
C ILE A 29 -23.47 25.92 5.43
N LYS A 30 -22.99 26.90 4.66
CA LYS A 30 -21.80 27.71 4.98
C LYS A 30 -22.22 28.90 5.86
N PRO A 31 -21.76 29.03 7.11
CA PRO A 31 -21.96 30.27 7.86
C PRO A 31 -21.03 31.34 7.28
N GLN A 32 -21.60 32.45 6.81
CA GLN A 32 -20.89 33.69 6.56
C GLN A 32 -20.76 34.50 7.85
N GLY A 33 -19.63 35.19 8.02
CA GLY A 33 -19.54 36.41 8.81
C GLY A 33 -18.48 36.40 9.91
N GLY A 34 -17.49 37.30 9.80
CA GLY A 34 -16.56 37.59 10.89
C GLY A 34 -15.34 38.40 10.47
N ALA A 35 -15.42 39.71 10.68
CA ALA A 35 -14.48 40.77 10.31
C ALA A 35 -12.98 40.54 10.60
N ARG A 36 -12.13 41.09 9.73
CA ARG A 36 -10.68 41.23 9.91
C ARG A 36 -10.35 42.16 11.08
N PRO A 37 -9.42 41.82 12.00
CA PRO A 37 -8.93 42.78 12.97
C PRO A 37 -7.92 43.73 12.30
N ARG A 38 -8.09 45.01 12.61
CA ARG A 38 -7.25 46.14 12.22
C ARG A 38 -5.82 45.96 12.76
N ALA A 39 -4.80 46.24 11.94
CA ALA A 39 -3.41 46.27 12.38
C ALA A 39 -3.20 47.41 13.39
N VAL A 40 -2.77 47.06 14.60
CA VAL A 40 -2.42 48.02 15.65
C VAL A 40 -0.97 48.46 15.44
N VAL A 41 -0.80 49.77 15.35
CA VAL A 41 0.47 50.50 15.17
C VAL A 41 1.49 50.09 16.23
N GLN A 42 2.71 49.77 15.77
CA GLN A 42 3.89 49.58 16.62
C GLN A 42 4.19 50.89 17.38
N ARG A 43 4.19 50.82 18.72
CA ARG A 43 4.71 51.88 19.57
C ARG A 43 6.01 51.39 20.19
N ASP A 44 7.08 52.13 19.92
CA ASP A 44 8.40 51.96 20.48
C ASP A 44 8.36 51.82 22.01
N GLY A 45 8.97 50.75 22.51
CA GLY A 45 9.14 50.54 23.95
C GLY A 45 9.61 49.14 24.30
N GLY A 46 10.93 48.97 24.42
CA GLY A 46 11.69 48.05 25.29
C GLY A 46 11.29 46.56 25.37
N PRO A 47 12.24 45.61 25.35
CA PRO A 47 11.93 44.19 25.32
C PRO A 47 11.22 43.74 26.61
N GLY A 48 9.91 43.53 26.51
CA GLY A 48 9.10 42.96 27.58
C GLY A 48 9.53 41.54 27.92
N ARG A 49 9.49 41.19 29.21
CA ARG A 49 9.90 39.90 29.79
C ARG A 49 9.36 38.63 29.08
N VAL A 50 8.29 38.75 28.29
CA VAL A 50 7.70 37.65 27.49
C VAL A 50 8.57 37.26 26.29
N GLN A 51 9.35 38.20 25.72
CA GLN A 51 10.24 37.94 24.59
C GLN A 51 11.52 37.20 25.03
N ALA A 52 11.96 37.42 26.27
CA ALA A 52 13.12 36.73 26.86
C ALA A 52 12.87 35.22 27.02
N VAL A 53 11.66 34.81 27.44
CA VAL A 53 11.28 33.40 27.63
C VAL A 53 11.20 32.65 26.30
N ARG A 54 10.70 33.30 25.24
CA ARG A 54 10.69 32.73 23.88
C ARG A 54 12.10 32.57 23.32
N ASN A 55 12.99 33.54 23.56
CA ASN A 55 14.39 33.47 23.14
C ASN A 55 15.17 32.39 23.92
N GLN A 56 14.90 32.22 25.22
CA GLN A 56 15.50 31.16 26.04
C GLN A 56 15.11 29.75 25.56
N ARG A 57 13.84 29.55 25.19
CA ARG A 57 13.37 28.25 24.66
C ARG A 57 13.92 27.95 23.26
N ALA A 58 14.11 28.97 22.43
CA ALA A 58 14.77 28.82 21.12
C ALA A 58 16.26 28.42 21.27
N ARG A 59 16.97 29.04 22.22
CA ARG A 59 18.39 28.71 22.51
C ARG A 59 18.57 27.29 23.06
N MET A 60 17.69 26.84 23.94
CA MET A 60 17.72 25.47 24.47
C MET A 60 17.48 24.42 23.37
N ARG A 61 16.60 24.72 22.40
CA ARG A 61 16.32 23.82 21.26
C ARG A 61 17.51 23.75 20.29
N ALA A 62 18.20 24.86 20.07
CA ALA A 62 19.38 24.91 19.20
C ALA A 62 20.57 24.12 19.79
N ASN A 63 20.81 24.21 21.10
CA ASN A 63 21.88 23.43 21.74
C ASN A 63 21.55 21.92 21.80
N ALA A 64 20.29 21.54 22.03
CA ALA A 64 19.88 20.14 22.00
C ALA A 64 20.00 19.51 20.60
N ALA A 65 19.69 20.28 19.54
CA ALA A 65 19.89 19.83 18.17
C ALA A 65 21.38 19.65 17.82
N ARG A 66 22.26 20.49 18.36
CA ARG A 66 23.72 20.34 18.20
C ARG A 66 24.28 19.10 18.89
N HIS A 67 23.80 18.78 20.10
CA HIS A 67 24.20 17.55 20.78
C HIS A 67 23.65 16.28 20.11
N GLN A 68 22.49 16.36 19.46
CA GLN A 68 21.98 15.24 18.66
C GLN A 68 22.74 15.07 17.34
N ALA A 69 23.16 16.16 16.69
CA ALA A 69 23.96 16.08 15.47
C ALA A 69 25.39 15.57 15.74
N ALA A 70 26.03 16.02 16.83
CA ALA A 70 27.37 15.56 17.23
C ALA A 70 27.40 14.08 17.65
N ALA A 71 26.30 13.54 18.21
CA ALA A 71 26.20 12.13 18.58
C ALA A 71 25.93 11.19 17.39
N LEU A 72 25.70 11.72 16.18
CA LEU A 72 25.55 10.94 14.96
C LEU A 72 26.82 10.93 14.08
N GLU A 73 27.86 11.69 14.42
CA GLU A 73 29.12 11.78 13.64
C GLU A 73 30.28 10.94 14.21
N GLU A 74 30.10 10.24 15.33
CA GLU A 74 31.08 9.29 15.87
C GLU A 74 30.63 7.84 15.58
N GLU A 75 31.10 7.29 14.45
CA GLU A 75 31.19 5.83 14.27
C GLU A 75 32.56 5.36 14.78
N PRO A 76 32.61 4.17 15.41
CA PRO A 76 33.72 3.27 15.12
C PRO A 76 33.24 1.91 14.60
N ASP A 77 33.96 1.54 13.54
CA ASP A 77 33.96 0.38 12.66
C ASP A 77 34.63 -0.86 13.33
N VAL A 78 34.15 -2.07 12.97
CA VAL A 78 34.81 -3.43 12.92
C VAL A 78 35.60 -3.99 14.16
N VAL A 79 35.71 -5.29 14.49
CA VAL A 79 35.55 -6.62 13.83
C VAL A 79 35.57 -7.73 14.92
N ASP A 80 35.03 -8.91 14.56
CA ASP A 80 35.45 -10.31 14.89
C ASP A 80 35.62 -10.77 16.36
N GLU A 81 35.39 -12.01 16.77
CA GLU A 81 34.95 -13.28 16.16
C GLU A 81 34.68 -14.25 17.34
N VAL A 82 33.85 -15.27 17.10
CA VAL A 82 33.86 -16.65 17.68
C VAL A 82 33.78 -16.80 19.23
N GLU A 83 33.22 -17.84 19.82
CA GLU A 83 32.65 -19.12 19.42
C GLU A 83 31.80 -19.61 20.60
N GLU A 84 30.98 -20.62 20.33
CA GLU A 84 30.51 -21.69 21.23
C GLU A 84 30.52 -21.47 22.76
N ASP A 85 29.35 -21.50 23.37
CA ASP A 85 28.94 -22.74 24.05
C ASP A 85 27.51 -22.62 24.59
N ASN A 86 26.70 -23.60 24.21
CA ASN A 86 25.47 -23.92 24.92
C ASN A 86 25.73 -25.27 25.62
N PRO A 87 25.80 -25.27 26.95
CA PRO A 87 24.90 -26.18 27.64
C PRO A 87 24.26 -25.52 28.85
N THR A 88 22.92 -25.54 28.85
CA THR A 88 22.09 -25.98 29.97
C THR A 88 22.64 -25.70 31.38
N GLU A 89 22.24 -24.59 31.98
CA GLU A 89 22.00 -24.58 33.43
C GLU A 89 20.93 -23.55 33.79
N THR A 90 19.79 -24.09 34.22
CA THR A 90 18.74 -23.37 34.92
C THR A 90 19.31 -22.68 36.15
N GLN A 91 19.69 -21.41 36.00
CA GLN A 91 19.84 -20.51 37.14
C GLN A 91 18.79 -19.41 37.01
N LYS A 92 17.64 -19.66 37.65
CA LYS A 92 16.78 -18.59 38.16
C LYS A 92 17.63 -17.79 39.15
N VAL A 93 18.37 -16.80 38.67
CA VAL A 93 18.84 -15.74 39.55
C VAL A 93 17.62 -14.85 39.78
N GLU A 94 16.85 -15.23 40.80
CA GLU A 94 15.97 -14.31 41.50
C GLU A 94 16.80 -13.10 41.91
N PHE A 95 16.77 -12.05 41.08
CA PHE A 95 17.23 -10.74 41.52
C PHE A 95 16.20 -10.21 42.50
N ASP A 96 16.54 -10.51 43.75
CA ASP A 96 15.90 -10.16 45.01
C ASP A 96 15.38 -8.71 45.05
N ASP A 97 14.30 -8.60 45.80
CA ASP A 97 13.45 -7.46 46.03
C ASP A 97 14.21 -6.20 46.48
N LYS A 98 14.38 -5.24 45.56
CA LYS A 98 14.19 -3.78 45.80
C LYS A 98 14.43 -2.91 44.57
N MET A 99 13.82 -3.26 43.43
CA MET A 99 13.52 -2.22 42.44
C MET A 99 12.29 -1.47 42.94
N GLY A 100 12.48 -0.42 43.75
CA GLY A 100 11.38 0.37 44.32
C GLY A 100 10.35 0.76 43.25
N ALA A 101 9.07 0.76 43.61
CA ALA A 101 7.93 0.91 42.68
C ALA A 101 8.12 2.01 41.61
N LYS A 102 8.78 3.11 41.97
CA LYS A 102 9.13 4.23 41.09
C LYS A 102 10.05 3.86 39.91
N LYS A 103 10.98 2.92 40.10
CA LYS A 103 11.96 2.48 39.10
C LYS A 103 11.35 1.46 38.13
N ARG A 104 10.44 0.59 38.60
CA ARG A 104 9.65 -0.33 37.76
C ARG A 104 8.70 0.46 36.84
N ALA A 105 7.94 1.40 37.40
CA ALA A 105 7.05 2.27 36.60
C ALA A 105 7.81 3.10 35.55
N LYS A 106 9.02 3.58 35.85
CA LYS A 106 9.86 4.32 34.88
C LYS A 106 10.41 3.42 33.76
N LEU A 107 10.72 2.16 34.07
CA LEU A 107 11.23 1.20 33.08
C LEU A 107 10.10 0.73 32.16
N GLU A 108 8.93 0.46 32.73
CA GLU A 108 7.71 0.12 32.00
C GLU A 108 7.26 1.26 31.08
N ALA A 109 7.20 2.50 31.57
CA ALA A 109 6.89 3.67 30.73
C ALA A 109 7.91 3.90 29.60
N LYS A 110 9.19 3.54 29.82
CA LYS A 110 10.24 3.63 28.78
C LYS A 110 10.08 2.53 27.73
N MET A 111 9.71 1.32 28.16
CA MET A 111 9.44 0.17 27.29
C MET A 111 8.19 0.39 26.45
N GLU A 112 7.11 0.87 27.06
CA GLU A 112 5.85 1.17 26.36
C GLU A 112 6.05 2.27 25.32
N LYS A 113 6.79 3.34 25.66
CA LYS A 113 7.14 4.40 24.71
C LYS A 113 8.01 3.88 23.54
N LYS A 114 8.92 2.93 23.80
CA LYS A 114 9.74 2.30 22.76
C LYS A 114 8.88 1.41 21.85
N LYS A 115 8.00 0.58 22.43
CA LYS A 115 7.06 -0.28 21.70
C LYS A 115 6.04 0.52 20.89
N ALA A 116 5.58 1.67 21.39
CA ALA A 116 4.69 2.56 20.65
C ALA A 116 5.35 3.16 19.40
N ARG A 117 6.63 3.57 19.51
CA ARG A 117 7.39 4.07 18.35
C ARG A 117 7.63 2.97 17.31
N GLU A 118 7.98 1.77 17.76
CA GLU A 118 8.21 0.62 16.88
C GLU A 118 6.92 0.17 16.18
N ALA A 119 5.79 0.12 16.90
CA ALA A 119 4.49 -0.20 16.31
C ALA A 119 4.04 0.86 15.30
N GLU A 120 4.33 2.15 15.53
CA GLU A 120 4.03 3.22 14.58
C GLU A 120 4.86 3.07 13.29
N GLU A 121 6.14 2.73 13.40
CA GLU A 121 7.02 2.48 12.25
C GLU A 121 6.56 1.25 11.44
N GLN A 122 6.25 0.14 12.12
CA GLN A 122 5.71 -1.06 11.47
C GLN A 122 4.37 -0.80 10.79
N MET A 123 3.48 -0.01 11.40
CA MET A 123 2.21 0.36 10.77
C MET A 123 2.40 1.19 9.50
N ARG A 124 3.42 2.06 9.45
CA ARG A 124 3.75 2.83 8.23
C ARG A 124 4.26 1.92 7.12
N GLU A 125 5.13 0.98 7.44
CA GLU A 125 5.66 0.02 6.47
C GLU A 125 4.58 -0.93 5.94
N ILE A 126 3.72 -1.45 6.82
CA ILE A 126 2.61 -2.33 6.43
C ILE A 126 1.63 -1.56 5.55
N LYS A 127 1.30 -0.31 5.89
CA LYS A 127 0.40 0.52 5.08
C LYS A 127 0.98 0.76 3.67
N LYS A 128 2.27 1.11 3.58
CA LYS A 128 2.94 1.33 2.30
C LYS A 128 2.95 0.07 1.44
N LYS A 129 3.32 -1.09 2.01
CA LYS A 129 3.29 -2.38 1.29
C LYS A 129 1.89 -2.74 0.80
N LYS A 130 0.86 -2.52 1.63
CA LYS A 130 -0.53 -2.81 1.29
C LYS A 130 -1.06 -1.91 0.17
N ASP A 131 -0.70 -0.62 0.20
CA ASP A 131 -1.07 0.32 -0.86
C ASP A 131 -0.41 -0.05 -2.20
N GLU A 132 0.87 -0.46 -2.18
CA GLU A 132 1.60 -0.96 -3.36
C GLU A 132 0.97 -2.23 -3.93
N GLU A 133 0.63 -3.20 -3.08
CA GLU A 133 -0.04 -4.45 -3.49
C GLU A 133 -1.40 -4.17 -4.15
N LEU A 134 -2.20 -3.30 -3.54
CA LEU A 134 -3.51 -2.92 -4.07
C LEU A 134 -3.38 -2.18 -5.42
N GLU A 135 -2.34 -1.36 -5.59
CA GLU A 135 -2.05 -0.72 -6.87
C GLU A 135 -1.63 -1.74 -7.94
N GLN A 136 -0.80 -2.72 -7.58
CA GLN A 136 -0.42 -3.82 -8.48
C GLN A 136 -1.63 -4.63 -8.91
N GLU A 137 -2.53 -4.97 -7.98
CA GLU A 137 -3.76 -5.69 -8.29
C GLU A 137 -4.67 -4.88 -9.23
N ARG A 138 -4.84 -3.58 -8.96
CA ARG A 138 -5.60 -2.68 -9.84
C ARG A 138 -4.99 -2.60 -11.25
N LYS A 139 -3.66 -2.51 -11.36
CA LYS A 139 -2.96 -2.51 -12.65
C LYS A 139 -3.17 -3.83 -13.39
N ARG A 140 -3.10 -4.96 -12.68
CA ARG A 140 -3.33 -6.30 -13.25
C ARG A 140 -4.76 -6.44 -13.78
N LEU A 141 -5.76 -6.05 -12.98
CA LEU A 141 -7.16 -6.06 -13.39
C LEU A 141 -7.42 -5.14 -14.59
N LYS A 142 -6.83 -3.94 -14.59
CA LYS A 142 -6.97 -3.01 -15.72
C LYS A 142 -6.36 -3.56 -17.01
N LYS A 143 -5.18 -4.20 -16.94
CA LYS A 143 -4.55 -4.87 -18.09
C LYS A 143 -5.44 -5.97 -18.65
N ASN A 144 -5.95 -6.85 -17.79
CA ASN A 144 -6.81 -7.96 -18.21
C ASN A 144 -8.12 -7.45 -18.81
N ARG A 145 -8.76 -6.45 -18.18
CA ARG A 145 -9.97 -5.83 -18.72
C ARG A 145 -9.74 -5.25 -20.11
N ARG A 146 -8.60 -4.57 -20.33
CA ARG A 146 -8.28 -4.02 -21.65
C ARG A 146 -8.10 -5.11 -22.70
N ILE A 147 -7.46 -6.24 -22.35
CA ILE A 147 -7.32 -7.40 -23.25
C ILE A 147 -8.71 -7.96 -23.59
N THR A 148 -9.57 -8.16 -22.59
CA THR A 148 -10.93 -8.68 -22.82
C THR A 148 -11.79 -7.73 -23.68
N GLU A 149 -11.68 -6.42 -23.48
CA GLU A 149 -12.35 -5.42 -24.33
C GLU A 149 -11.86 -5.47 -25.78
N LEU A 150 -10.56 -5.69 -26.00
CA LEU A 150 -9.99 -5.84 -27.35
C LEU A 150 -10.37 -7.19 -28.00
N GLN A 151 -10.56 -8.24 -27.20
CA GLN A 151 -11.07 -9.51 -27.68
C GLN A 151 -12.54 -9.41 -28.09
N SER A 152 -13.37 -8.73 -27.29
CA SER A 152 -14.80 -8.58 -27.60
C SER A 152 -15.06 -7.67 -28.78
N SER A 153 -14.19 -6.68 -29.04
CA SER A 153 -14.23 -5.88 -30.26
C SER A 153 -13.73 -6.61 -31.51
N GLY A 154 -13.13 -7.80 -31.36
CA GLY A 154 -12.54 -8.58 -32.44
C GLY A 154 -11.23 -8.01 -32.98
N GLU A 155 -10.67 -6.99 -32.32
CA GLU A 155 -9.39 -6.39 -32.70
C GLU A 155 -8.19 -7.25 -32.26
N LEU A 156 -8.38 -8.06 -31.22
CA LEU A 156 -7.36 -8.95 -30.66
C LEU A 156 -7.87 -10.39 -30.59
N THR A 157 -7.20 -11.30 -31.28
CA THR A 157 -7.47 -12.75 -31.20
C THR A 157 -6.41 -13.43 -30.34
N GLY A 158 -6.83 -14.34 -29.46
CA GLY A 158 -5.89 -15.05 -28.58
C GLY A 158 -6.58 -15.81 -27.46
N VAL A 159 -5.77 -16.54 -26.68
CA VAL A 159 -6.23 -17.44 -25.61
C VAL A 159 -5.60 -16.99 -24.28
N ILE A 160 -6.39 -17.05 -23.21
CA ILE A 160 -5.92 -16.81 -21.84
C ILE A 160 -5.63 -18.18 -21.21
N ASP A 161 -4.38 -18.40 -20.81
CA ASP A 161 -3.95 -19.58 -20.04
C ASP A 161 -4.44 -19.48 -18.58
N ASP A 162 -4.54 -20.61 -17.88
CA ASP A 162 -4.97 -20.70 -16.46
C ASP A 162 -4.10 -19.85 -15.54
N ARG A 163 -2.86 -19.59 -15.96
CA ARG A 163 -1.88 -18.73 -15.27
C ARG A 163 -2.14 -17.24 -15.46
N GLY A 164 -3.17 -16.86 -16.22
CA GLY A 164 -3.50 -15.49 -16.56
C GLY A 164 -2.53 -14.86 -17.56
N LYS A 165 -1.81 -15.67 -18.35
CA LYS A 165 -1.01 -15.21 -19.48
C LYS A 165 -1.90 -15.15 -20.72
N PHE A 166 -1.81 -14.06 -21.46
CA PHE A 166 -2.49 -13.94 -22.75
C PHE A 166 -1.53 -14.35 -23.86
N ILE A 167 -1.93 -15.33 -24.66
CA ILE A 167 -1.24 -15.75 -25.86
C ILE A 167 -1.97 -15.11 -27.04
N TYR A 168 -1.32 -14.14 -27.68
CA TYR A 168 -1.81 -13.56 -28.91
C TYR A 168 -1.65 -14.57 -30.04
N ILE A 169 -2.72 -14.75 -30.82
CA ILE A 169 -2.72 -15.59 -32.01
C ILE A 169 -3.09 -14.68 -33.17
N SER A 170 -2.22 -14.61 -34.17
CA SER A 170 -2.49 -13.80 -35.36
C SER A 170 -3.65 -14.38 -36.16
N GLN A 171 -4.30 -13.55 -36.97
CA GLN A 171 -5.42 -13.99 -37.80
C GLN A 171 -5.02 -15.10 -38.79
N LYS A 172 -3.77 -15.09 -39.27
CA LYS A 172 -3.22 -16.14 -40.14
C LYS A 172 -3.13 -17.49 -39.42
N GLU A 173 -2.58 -17.50 -38.21
CA GLU A 173 -2.46 -18.71 -37.39
C GLU A 173 -3.85 -19.28 -37.06
N LEU A 174 -4.82 -18.41 -36.76
CA LEU A 174 -6.21 -18.81 -36.53
C LEU A 174 -6.84 -19.44 -37.79
N GLU A 175 -6.59 -18.86 -38.96
CA GLU A 175 -7.09 -19.39 -40.24
C GLU A 175 -6.47 -20.74 -40.58
N ASP A 176 -5.19 -20.95 -40.30
CA ASP A 176 -4.51 -22.21 -40.59
C ASP A 176 -4.99 -23.33 -39.67
N VAL A 177 -5.25 -23.04 -38.39
CA VAL A 177 -5.96 -23.94 -37.47
C VAL A 177 -7.38 -24.24 -37.98
N ALA A 178 -8.12 -23.23 -38.46
CA ALA A 178 -9.47 -23.43 -38.99
C ALA A 178 -9.47 -24.29 -40.28
N LYS A 179 -8.49 -24.11 -41.17
CA LYS A 179 -8.31 -24.95 -42.37
C LYS A 179 -8.01 -26.39 -41.96
N PHE A 180 -7.12 -26.60 -40.99
CA PHE A 180 -6.79 -27.92 -40.46
C PHE A 180 -8.01 -28.66 -39.91
N ILE A 181 -8.82 -27.99 -39.07
CA ILE A 181 -10.05 -28.57 -38.51
C ILE A 181 -11.06 -28.92 -39.61
N ARG A 182 -11.24 -28.03 -40.60
CA ARG A 182 -12.15 -28.29 -41.74
C ARG A 182 -11.68 -29.45 -42.61
N GLN A 183 -10.38 -29.60 -42.83
CA GLN A 183 -9.82 -30.67 -43.66
C GLN A 183 -9.90 -32.04 -42.98
N ARG A 184 -9.59 -32.13 -41.69
CA ARG A 184 -9.66 -33.39 -40.93
C ARG A 184 -11.07 -33.74 -40.44
N GLY A 185 -11.97 -32.75 -40.35
CA GLY A 185 -13.35 -32.94 -39.90
C GLY A 185 -13.43 -33.20 -38.39
N ARG A 186 -13.32 -34.47 -37.97
CA ARG A 186 -13.28 -34.83 -36.54
C ARG A 186 -11.84 -34.81 -36.07
N VAL A 187 -11.54 -33.95 -35.11
CA VAL A 187 -10.19 -33.76 -34.57
C VAL A 187 -10.24 -34.00 -33.07
N SER A 188 -9.37 -34.88 -32.56
CA SER A 188 -9.19 -35.04 -31.12
C SER A 188 -8.29 -33.92 -30.57
N ILE A 189 -8.39 -33.65 -29.27
CA ILE A 189 -7.53 -32.64 -28.62
C ILE A 189 -6.05 -33.00 -28.78
N THR A 190 -5.70 -34.29 -28.79
CA THR A 190 -4.33 -34.77 -29.01
C THR A 190 -3.85 -34.48 -30.43
N ASP A 191 -4.64 -34.77 -31.46
CA ASP A 191 -4.27 -34.48 -32.86
C ASP A 191 -4.11 -32.97 -33.10
N LEU A 192 -4.98 -32.18 -32.48
CA LEU A 192 -4.92 -30.73 -32.55
C LEU A 192 -3.67 -30.20 -31.84
N ALA A 193 -3.33 -30.72 -30.67
CA ALA A 193 -2.15 -30.29 -29.92
C ALA A 193 -0.85 -30.58 -30.68
N GLU A 194 -0.73 -31.76 -31.28
CA GLU A 194 0.44 -32.12 -32.11
C GLU A 194 0.59 -31.16 -33.29
N SER A 195 -0.52 -30.88 -33.98
CA SER A 195 -0.51 -29.99 -35.16
C SER A 195 -0.41 -28.51 -34.77
N SER A 196 -0.83 -28.13 -33.55
CA SER A 196 -0.79 -26.74 -33.08
C SER A 196 0.62 -26.22 -32.93
N ASN A 197 1.61 -27.08 -32.65
CA ASN A 197 3.01 -26.69 -32.58
C ASN A 197 3.56 -26.18 -33.92
N ASP A 198 3.04 -26.69 -35.04
CA ASP A 198 3.43 -26.27 -36.38
C ASP A 198 2.61 -25.06 -36.87
N LEU A 199 1.39 -24.91 -36.35
CA LEU A 199 0.42 -23.90 -36.78
C LEU A 199 0.52 -22.59 -35.98
N ILE A 200 1.10 -22.61 -34.77
CA ILE A 200 1.15 -21.46 -33.86
C ILE A 200 2.58 -21.23 -33.38
N ASN A 201 3.10 -20.00 -33.56
CA ASN A 201 4.40 -19.63 -33.02
C ASN A 201 4.28 -19.18 -31.56
N LEU A 202 4.78 -20.02 -30.63
CA LEU A 202 4.80 -19.71 -29.20
C LEU A 202 5.99 -18.84 -28.75
N ASN A 203 6.86 -18.45 -29.68
CA ASN A 203 8.03 -17.63 -29.37
C ASN A 203 7.61 -16.20 -29.02
N PRO A 204 8.10 -15.62 -27.91
CA PRO A 204 7.73 -14.28 -27.51
C PRO A 204 8.30 -13.27 -28.51
N VAL A 205 7.41 -12.53 -29.18
CA VAL A 205 7.81 -11.39 -30.00
C VAL A 205 8.22 -10.25 -29.06
N THR A 206 9.52 -10.08 -28.85
CA THR A 206 10.07 -8.90 -28.16
C THR A 206 9.97 -7.71 -29.11
N VAL A 207 8.99 -6.85 -28.88
CA VAL A 207 8.87 -5.57 -29.58
C VAL A 207 9.93 -4.63 -28.99
N PRO A 208 10.85 -4.06 -29.80
CA PRO A 208 11.90 -3.15 -29.32
C PRO A 208 11.35 -1.81 -28.83
#